data_AF-A0A0P7ZA66-F1
#
_entry.id   AF-A0A0P7ZA66-F1
#
_cell.length_a   1.000
_cell.length_b   1.000
_cell.length_c   1.000
_cell.angle_alpha   90.00
_cell.angle_beta   90.00
_cell.angle_gamma   90.00
#
_symmetry.space_group_name_H-M   'P 1'
#
loop_
_entity.id
_entity.type
_entity.pdbx_description
1 polymer ?
#
loop_
_entity_poly.entity_id
_entity_poly.type
_entity_poly.pdbx_seq_one_letter_code
_entity_poly.pdbx_strand_id
1 'polypeptide(L)'
;MATLPDWVKKHQEKGTQAVRIKENYYLYKIKSVWDPKKGRARKVTEKYLGKITPDGIVKPKQERIIEGLNNITVKEFGASNIINSIATNIIELLKENYPAVWKEIFVFSTMRLFHSSPLKNVSHYYNSSHLSDVFPDARVSPKSLSELLFSVGKERGKMVEFMKNFVEGSEFLVIDLTHIFSLSENIISATNGHNSEEDYTPQINLVLLYSLDKLQPSFFRLVPGSIRDVSVIPISLKEAGVKKAVIIGDKGFFSDNNVKFLDTEELDLDYILPLKRNSSLIDYSPIQSGDKKSFDGHFLFEKRVIWYYEKEQNNRRIIVFLDEKLKAEEEKDFITHIDNGKKPMDDYFDRQFKMGTIAVVAKTSFNADEIFENLKARVEIESLFDTFKNLLHADRSYMRDEVHLQGWMFVNFVSLLLYYKIYELLINKDLLANCSPRDVILHLSRIYKLKIEGKWILSEIPKKSRKILEKLDFAVHIT
;
A
#
# COMPACT_ATOMS: atom_id res chain seq x y z
N MET A 1 1.31 60.65 -1.00
CA MET A 1 2.04 59.37 -1.17
C MET A 1 2.42 58.89 0.22
N ALA A 2 1.99 57.71 0.65
CA ALA A 2 2.39 57.18 1.95
C ALA A 2 3.91 57.00 1.98
N THR A 3 4.58 57.72 2.88
CA THR A 3 6.02 57.64 3.09
C THR A 3 6.41 56.23 3.51
N LEU A 4 7.35 55.61 2.79
CA LEU A 4 7.92 54.33 3.18
C LEU A 4 8.75 54.51 4.47
N PRO A 5 8.64 53.62 5.47
CA PRO A 5 9.52 53.64 6.64
C PRO A 5 10.99 53.51 6.24
N ASP A 6 11.90 54.07 7.04
CA ASP A 6 13.33 54.08 6.70
C ASP A 6 13.95 52.68 6.69
N TRP A 7 13.45 51.77 7.54
CA TRP A 7 13.84 50.36 7.51
C TRP A 7 13.46 49.67 6.19
N VAL A 8 12.41 50.12 5.50
CA VAL A 8 12.02 49.60 4.17
C VAL A 8 12.91 50.21 3.07
N LYS A 9 13.21 51.50 3.16
CA LYS A 9 14.05 52.21 2.17
C LYS A 9 15.46 51.64 2.10
N LYS A 10 16.01 51.15 3.22
CA LYS A 10 17.34 50.50 3.27
C LYS A 10 17.48 49.35 2.27
N HIS A 11 16.39 48.66 1.93
CA HIS A 11 16.37 47.54 1.01
C HIS A 11 16.11 47.94 -0.45
N GLN A 12 15.92 49.24 -0.75
CA GLN A 12 15.66 49.72 -2.10
C GLN A 12 16.94 50.23 -2.76
N GLU A 13 17.52 49.40 -3.62
CA GLU A 13 18.74 49.71 -4.39
C GLU A 13 18.42 50.07 -5.85
N LYS A 14 19.42 50.55 -6.60
CA LYS A 14 19.30 50.89 -8.03
C LYS A 14 18.79 49.67 -8.82
N GLY A 15 17.69 49.85 -9.56
CA GLY A 15 17.04 48.78 -10.30
C GLY A 15 15.99 47.99 -9.50
N THR A 16 15.67 48.42 -8.28
CA THR A 16 14.59 47.84 -7.46
C THR A 16 13.59 48.90 -6.99
N GLN A 17 12.39 48.45 -6.63
CA GLN A 17 11.31 49.29 -6.11
C GLN A 17 10.62 48.61 -4.94
N ALA A 18 10.56 49.31 -3.81
CA ALA A 18 9.73 48.93 -2.68
C ALA A 18 8.30 49.43 -2.90
N VAL A 19 7.32 48.54 -2.72
CA VAL A 19 5.89 48.83 -2.88
C VAL A 19 5.16 48.44 -1.61
N ARG A 20 4.35 49.35 -1.07
CA ARG A 20 3.44 49.06 0.04
C ARG A 20 2.13 48.53 -0.52
N ILE A 21 1.72 47.35 -0.07
CA ILE A 21 0.41 46.76 -0.38
C ILE A 21 -0.27 46.42 0.96
N LYS A 22 -1.34 47.15 1.28
CA LYS A 22 -2.00 47.13 2.60
C LYS A 22 -0.99 47.47 3.72
N GLU A 23 -0.77 46.54 4.65
CA GLU A 23 0.15 46.68 5.79
C GLU A 23 1.55 46.09 5.53
N ASN A 24 1.78 45.52 4.34
CA ASN A 24 3.01 44.83 4.01
C ASN A 24 3.84 45.59 2.96
N TYR A 25 5.15 45.36 3.00
CA TYR A 25 6.12 45.95 2.07
C TYR A 25 6.78 44.86 1.21
N TYR A 26 6.91 45.12 -0.09
CA TYR A 26 7.36 44.16 -1.08
C TYR A 26 8.43 44.78 -1.98
N LEU A 27 9.44 43.99 -2.36
CA LEU A 27 10.52 44.43 -3.24
C LEU A 27 10.38 43.82 -4.63
N TYR A 28 10.53 44.65 -5.65
CA TYR A 28 10.48 44.25 -7.06
C TYR A 28 11.71 44.74 -7.81
N LYS A 29 12.26 43.91 -8.71
CA LYS A 29 13.23 44.33 -9.73
C LYS A 29 12.48 45.07 -10.82
N ILE A 30 12.94 46.26 -11.18
CA ILE A 30 12.33 47.13 -12.19
C ILE A 30 13.35 47.52 -13.25
N LYS A 31 12.89 47.66 -14.49
CA LYS A 31 13.65 48.29 -15.57
C LYS A 31 12.91 49.51 -16.12
N SER A 32 13.66 50.49 -16.62
CA SER A 32 13.10 51.63 -17.33
C SER A 32 13.11 51.35 -18.83
N VAL A 33 11.95 51.32 -19.46
CA VAL A 33 11.78 51.14 -20.91
C VAL A 33 11.15 52.41 -21.48
N TRP A 34 11.65 52.91 -22.61
CA TRP A 34 11.08 54.08 -23.28
C TRP A 34 9.66 53.78 -23.79
N ASP A 35 8.68 54.64 -23.48
CA ASP A 35 7.29 54.53 -23.96
C ASP A 35 7.04 55.64 -25.02
N PRO A 36 7.08 55.30 -26.32
CA PRO A 36 6.95 56.29 -27.40
C PRO A 36 5.60 57.01 -27.40
N LYS A 37 4.53 56.36 -26.90
CA LYS A 37 3.19 56.96 -26.84
C LYS A 37 3.07 58.01 -25.73
N LYS A 38 3.88 57.89 -24.69
CA LYS A 38 3.89 58.82 -23.54
C LYS A 38 5.06 59.79 -23.54
N GLY A 39 5.96 59.69 -24.52
CA GLY A 39 7.15 60.54 -24.65
C GLY A 39 8.09 60.49 -23.44
N ARG A 40 8.09 59.40 -22.67
CA ARG A 40 8.88 59.27 -21.43
C ARG A 40 9.25 57.84 -21.09
N ALA A 41 10.28 57.67 -20.28
CA ALA A 41 10.64 56.37 -19.72
C ALA A 41 9.53 55.86 -18.78
N ARG A 42 9.10 54.61 -18.98
CA ARG A 42 8.15 53.89 -18.15
C ARG A 42 8.88 52.79 -17.36
N LYS A 43 8.60 52.73 -16.05
CA LYS A 43 9.07 51.62 -15.20
C LYS A 43 8.24 50.37 -15.48
N VAL A 44 8.91 49.26 -15.74
CA VAL A 44 8.32 47.93 -15.94
C VAL A 44 8.87 47.01 -14.87
N THR A 45 7.99 46.34 -14.13
CA THR A 45 8.36 45.31 -13.16
C THR A 45 8.86 44.07 -13.89
N GLU A 46 10.10 43.66 -13.61
CA GLU A 46 10.68 42.44 -14.17
C GLU A 46 10.42 41.22 -13.29
N LYS A 47 10.69 41.35 -11.98
CA LYS A 47 10.70 40.21 -11.07
C LYS A 47 10.31 40.62 -9.66
N TYR A 48 9.54 39.78 -8.99
CA TYR A 48 9.29 39.91 -7.56
C TYR A 48 10.48 39.34 -6.76
N LEU A 49 11.06 40.13 -5.85
CA LEU A 49 12.27 39.77 -5.10
C LEU A 49 11.98 39.32 -3.66
N GLY A 50 10.79 39.60 -3.12
CA GLY A 50 10.40 39.13 -1.79
C GLY A 50 9.63 40.15 -0.95
N LYS A 51 9.26 39.72 0.26
CA LYS A 51 8.61 40.55 1.28
C LYS A 51 9.69 41.20 2.15
N ILE A 52 9.60 42.50 2.37
CA ILE A 52 10.52 43.24 3.23
C ILE A 52 10.00 43.14 4.66
N THR A 53 10.83 42.65 5.58
CA THR A 53 10.60 42.57 7.03
C THR A 53 11.70 43.34 7.77
N PRO A 54 11.52 43.71 9.05
CA PRO A 54 12.57 44.38 9.83
C PRO A 54 13.91 43.62 9.85
N ASP A 55 13.85 42.28 9.81
CA ASP A 55 15.03 41.40 9.82
C ASP A 55 15.65 41.16 8.43
N GLY A 56 15.07 41.72 7.35
CA GLY A 56 15.61 41.58 5.98
C GLY A 56 14.56 41.24 4.91
N ILE A 57 15.02 40.76 3.75
CA ILE A 57 14.15 40.39 2.63
C ILE A 57 13.83 38.89 2.69
N VAL A 58 12.58 38.55 2.92
CA VAL A 58 12.08 37.19 2.79
C VAL A 58 11.83 36.90 1.31
N LYS A 59 12.78 36.20 0.68
CA LYS A 59 12.68 35.76 -0.72
C LYS A 59 11.39 34.96 -1.00
N PRO A 60 10.93 34.92 -2.27
CA PRO A 60 9.80 34.10 -2.67
C PRO A 60 9.97 32.65 -2.20
N LYS A 61 8.87 31.99 -1.82
CA LYS A 61 8.90 30.61 -1.29
C LYS A 61 9.66 29.65 -2.22
N GLN A 62 9.48 29.77 -3.53
CA GLN A 62 10.16 28.94 -4.53
C GLN A 62 11.68 29.12 -4.49
N GLU A 63 12.18 30.36 -4.42
CA GLU A 63 13.63 30.63 -4.36
C GLU A 63 14.25 30.12 -3.05
N ARG A 64 13.55 30.28 -1.92
CA ARG A 64 14.01 29.73 -0.64
C ARG A 64 14.08 28.20 -0.66
N ILE A 65 13.14 27.54 -1.34
CA ILE A 65 13.19 26.10 -1.53
C ILE A 65 14.42 25.74 -2.37
N ILE A 66 14.61 26.37 -3.53
CA ILE A 66 15.76 26.11 -4.43
C ILE A 66 17.11 26.33 -3.72
N GLU A 67 17.26 27.41 -2.96
CA GLU A 67 18.47 27.65 -2.16
C GLU A 67 18.68 26.58 -1.08
N GLY A 68 17.59 26.15 -0.43
CA GLY A 68 17.62 25.01 0.49
C GLY A 68 18.07 23.72 -0.18
N LEU A 69 17.67 23.46 -1.44
CA LEU A 69 18.10 22.30 -2.22
C LEU A 69 19.59 22.33 -2.55
N ASN A 70 20.11 23.50 -2.92
CA ASN A 70 21.53 23.68 -3.22
C ASN A 70 22.42 23.50 -1.98
N ASN A 71 21.87 23.75 -0.80
CA ASN A 71 22.55 23.58 0.49
C ASN A 71 22.48 22.15 1.05
N ILE A 72 21.85 21.20 0.35
CA ILE A 72 21.80 19.81 0.79
C ILE A 72 23.20 19.20 0.69
N THR A 73 23.78 18.90 1.84
CA THR A 73 25.10 18.28 1.99
C THR A 73 25.02 16.81 2.39
N VAL A 74 23.83 16.30 2.71
CA VAL A 74 23.58 14.92 3.15
C VAL A 74 22.37 14.37 2.43
N LYS A 75 22.48 13.16 1.86
CA LYS A 75 21.36 12.45 1.24
C LYS A 75 21.29 11.01 1.74
N GLU A 76 20.08 10.53 2.02
CA GLU A 76 19.79 9.09 2.23
C GLU A 76 20.14 8.33 0.95
N PHE A 77 20.92 7.25 1.07
CA PHE A 77 21.41 6.47 -0.06
C PHE A 77 20.98 5.01 -0.02
N GLY A 78 21.09 4.33 1.13
CA GLY A 78 20.98 2.86 1.20
C GLY A 78 19.64 2.30 0.75
N ALA A 79 18.53 2.78 1.33
CA ALA A 79 17.19 2.31 1.00
C ALA A 79 16.81 2.70 -0.42
N SER A 80 17.08 3.95 -0.81
CA SER A 80 16.86 4.46 -2.16
C SER A 80 17.60 3.64 -3.24
N ASN A 81 18.87 3.29 -2.99
CA ASN A 81 19.70 2.51 -3.91
C ASN A 81 19.17 1.08 -4.06
N ILE A 82 18.81 0.42 -2.96
CA ILE A 82 18.29 -0.94 -3.01
C ILE A 82 16.95 -0.99 -3.75
N ILE A 83 15.99 -0.11 -3.40
CA ILE A 83 14.72 -0.05 -4.12
C ILE A 83 14.93 0.16 -5.62
N ASN A 84 15.79 1.10 -6.01
CA ASN A 84 16.07 1.36 -7.42
C ASN A 84 16.66 0.12 -8.13
N SER A 85 17.51 -0.66 -7.45
CA SER A 85 18.13 -1.85 -8.03
C SER A 85 17.15 -3.02 -8.21
N ILE A 86 16.28 -3.28 -7.23
CA ILE A 86 15.37 -4.43 -7.24
C ILE A 86 14.07 -4.16 -8.01
N ALA A 87 13.73 -2.89 -8.23
CA ALA A 87 12.50 -2.48 -8.89
C ALA A 87 12.66 -2.20 -10.40
N THR A 88 13.73 -2.69 -11.03
CA THR A 88 14.03 -2.44 -12.45
C THR A 88 12.85 -2.83 -13.35
N ASN A 89 12.22 -3.98 -13.10
CA ASN A 89 11.05 -4.43 -13.88
C ASN A 89 9.85 -3.47 -13.73
N ILE A 90 9.57 -3.00 -12.52
CA ILE A 90 8.49 -2.03 -12.26
C ILE A 90 8.78 -0.70 -12.96
N ILE A 91 10.04 -0.24 -12.92
CA ILE A 91 10.47 1.00 -13.58
C ILE A 91 10.26 0.91 -15.10
N GLU A 92 10.65 -0.19 -15.74
CA GLU A 92 10.46 -0.36 -17.19
C GLU A 92 8.97 -0.42 -17.56
N LEU A 93 8.16 -1.17 -16.82
CA LEU A 93 6.70 -1.20 -17.04
C LEU A 93 6.06 0.19 -16.85
N LEU A 94 6.52 0.98 -15.87
CA LEU A 94 6.06 2.37 -15.71
C LEU A 94 6.49 3.25 -16.88
N LYS A 95 7.69 3.08 -17.44
CA LYS A 95 8.15 3.82 -18.63
C LYS A 95 7.31 3.49 -19.85
N GLU A 96 6.97 2.22 -20.05
CA GLU A 96 6.15 1.75 -21.17
C GLU A 96 4.74 2.33 -21.10
N ASN A 97 4.09 2.26 -19.94
CA ASN A 97 2.69 2.67 -19.78
C ASN A 97 2.53 4.18 -19.52
N TYR A 98 3.49 4.82 -18.84
CA TYR A 98 3.45 6.22 -18.41
C TYR A 98 4.74 7.00 -18.76
N PRO A 99 5.18 7.03 -20.03
CA PRO A 99 6.50 7.55 -20.43
C PRO A 99 6.77 9.01 -20.03
N ALA A 100 5.72 9.83 -19.90
CA ALA A 100 5.85 11.24 -19.54
C ALA A 100 5.95 11.51 -18.04
N VAL A 101 5.52 10.57 -17.19
CA VAL A 101 5.35 10.78 -15.73
C VAL A 101 5.82 9.61 -14.87
N TRP A 102 6.47 8.59 -15.45
CA TRP A 102 6.92 7.39 -14.74
C TRP A 102 7.86 7.71 -13.57
N LYS A 103 8.72 8.74 -13.70
CA LYS A 103 9.62 9.19 -12.64
C LYS A 103 8.83 9.66 -11.44
N GLU A 104 7.83 10.51 -11.66
CA GLU A 104 6.98 11.04 -10.61
C GLU A 104 6.16 9.94 -9.93
N ILE A 105 5.65 8.97 -10.68
CA ILE A 105 4.96 7.79 -10.12
C ILE A 105 5.92 7.00 -9.23
N PHE A 106 7.08 6.60 -9.76
CA PHE A 106 8.04 5.77 -9.03
C PHE A 106 8.58 6.46 -7.77
N VAL A 107 8.98 7.73 -7.89
CA VAL A 107 9.46 8.52 -6.75
C VAL A 107 8.37 8.67 -5.71
N PHE A 108 7.14 9.00 -6.12
CA PHE A 108 6.05 9.18 -5.17
C PHE A 108 5.73 7.86 -4.44
N SER A 109 5.66 6.75 -5.16
CA SER A 109 5.46 5.43 -4.56
C SER A 109 6.58 5.04 -3.60
N THR A 110 7.84 5.36 -3.93
CA THR A 110 8.96 5.10 -3.01
C THR A 110 8.86 5.95 -1.74
N MET A 111 8.49 7.23 -1.86
CA MET A 111 8.29 8.10 -0.68
C MET A 111 7.07 7.68 0.16
N ARG A 112 6.05 7.08 -0.46
CA ARG A 112 4.93 6.43 0.25
C ARG A 112 5.40 5.20 1.02
N LEU A 113 6.22 4.35 0.41
CA LEU A 113 6.80 3.18 1.06
C LEU A 113 7.69 3.54 2.25
N PHE A 114 8.55 4.56 2.13
CA PHE A 114 9.52 4.89 3.17
C PHE A 114 8.92 5.69 4.34
N HIS A 115 7.94 6.54 4.06
CA HIS A 115 7.50 7.57 5.03
C HIS A 115 5.98 7.69 5.16
N SER A 116 5.20 6.88 4.44
CA SER A 116 3.74 7.02 4.34
C SER A 116 3.35 8.47 4.00
N SER A 117 4.17 9.13 3.18
CA SER A 117 4.21 10.59 3.09
C SER A 117 2.89 11.16 2.53
N PRO A 118 2.33 12.23 3.13
CA PRO A 118 1.30 13.03 2.46
C PRO A 118 1.94 13.86 1.32
N LEU A 119 1.13 14.31 0.36
CA LEU A 119 1.59 15.07 -0.83
C LEU A 119 2.48 16.27 -0.45
N LYS A 120 2.13 16.97 0.64
CA LYS A 120 2.85 18.16 1.13
C LYS A 120 4.32 17.93 1.50
N ASN A 121 4.69 16.69 1.85
CA ASN A 121 6.02 16.35 2.36
C ASN A 121 6.89 15.62 1.34
N VAL A 122 6.33 15.12 0.23
CA VAL A 122 7.07 14.32 -0.77
C VAL A 122 8.27 15.08 -1.32
N SER A 123 8.13 16.38 -1.60
CA SER A 123 9.26 17.19 -2.06
C SER A 123 10.41 17.21 -1.06
N HIS A 124 10.13 17.27 0.25
CA HIS A 124 11.18 17.31 1.26
C HIS A 124 11.98 15.99 1.30
N TYR A 125 11.27 14.86 1.28
CA TYR A 125 11.90 13.53 1.32
C TYR A 125 12.66 13.21 0.03
N TYR A 126 12.09 13.51 -1.14
CA TYR A 126 12.75 13.30 -2.42
C TYR A 126 14.09 14.04 -2.50
N ASN A 127 14.12 15.31 -2.10
CA ASN A 127 15.33 16.14 -2.19
C ASN A 127 16.45 15.70 -1.23
N SER A 128 16.09 15.07 -0.11
CA SER A 128 17.04 14.50 0.86
C SER A 128 17.37 13.02 0.57
N SER A 129 16.85 12.45 -0.52
CA SER A 129 17.09 11.09 -0.96
C SER A 129 17.98 11.06 -2.21
N HIS A 130 18.76 9.99 -2.35
CA HIS A 130 19.55 9.70 -3.55
C HIS A 130 18.70 9.58 -4.82
N LEU A 131 17.39 9.31 -4.70
CA LEU A 131 16.48 9.31 -5.83
C LEU A 131 16.43 10.67 -6.56
N SER A 132 16.75 11.78 -5.88
CA SER A 132 16.88 13.07 -6.55
C SER A 132 18.08 13.19 -7.48
N ASP A 133 19.12 12.36 -7.28
CA ASP A 133 20.26 12.28 -8.20
C ASP A 133 19.98 11.30 -9.34
N VAL A 134 19.32 10.17 -9.05
CA VAL A 134 19.00 9.12 -10.02
C VAL A 134 17.91 9.57 -10.99
N PHE A 135 16.88 10.24 -10.47
CA PHE A 135 15.74 10.75 -11.23
C PHE A 135 15.67 12.26 -11.11
N PRO A 136 16.60 13.01 -11.72
CA PRO A 136 16.58 14.47 -11.65
C PRO A 136 15.28 15.01 -12.28
N ASP A 137 14.86 16.16 -11.77
CA ASP A 137 13.72 16.95 -12.23
C ASP A 137 12.34 16.30 -12.06
N ALA A 138 12.23 15.25 -11.22
CA ALA A 138 10.93 14.68 -10.88
C ALA A 138 10.03 15.73 -10.21
N ARG A 139 8.86 16.01 -10.80
CA ARG A 139 7.95 17.06 -10.33
C ARG A 139 7.11 16.58 -9.14
N VAL A 140 7.69 16.65 -7.95
CA VAL A 140 7.09 16.14 -6.71
C VAL A 140 6.49 17.22 -5.79
N SER A 141 6.15 18.39 -6.35
CA SER A 141 5.44 19.43 -5.60
C SER A 141 4.01 18.98 -5.28
N PRO A 142 3.35 19.51 -4.22
CA PRO A 142 1.99 19.10 -3.90
C PRO A 142 1.00 19.35 -5.04
N LYS A 143 1.20 20.44 -5.80
CA LYS A 143 0.40 20.78 -6.97
C LYS A 143 0.61 19.77 -8.11
N SER A 144 1.86 19.52 -8.48
CA SER A 144 2.19 18.59 -9.57
C SER A 144 1.82 17.14 -9.22
N LEU A 145 1.92 16.73 -7.95
CA LEU A 145 1.45 15.42 -7.52
C LEU A 145 -0.08 15.32 -7.57
N SER A 146 -0.82 16.37 -7.21
CA SER A 146 -2.28 16.36 -7.40
C SER A 146 -2.66 16.21 -8.88
N GLU A 147 -1.98 16.95 -9.76
CA GLU A 147 -2.17 16.85 -11.22
C GLU A 147 -1.80 15.45 -11.74
N LEU A 148 -0.72 14.86 -11.22
CA LEU A 148 -0.32 13.48 -11.52
C LEU A 148 -1.44 12.50 -11.15
N LEU A 149 -1.92 12.54 -9.89
CA LEU A 149 -2.98 11.66 -9.40
C LEU A 149 -4.24 11.77 -10.25
N PHE A 150 -4.64 12.99 -10.62
CA PHE A 150 -5.77 13.20 -11.50
C PHE A 150 -5.56 12.61 -12.90
N SER A 151 -4.38 12.84 -13.50
CA SER A 151 -4.07 12.36 -14.85
C SER A 151 -4.06 10.84 -14.92
N VAL A 152 -3.32 10.20 -14.00
CA VAL A 152 -3.23 8.74 -13.88
C VAL A 152 -4.61 8.17 -13.56
N GLY A 153 -5.33 8.79 -12.63
CA GLY A 153 -6.68 8.40 -12.20
C GLY A 153 -7.74 8.33 -13.31
N LYS A 154 -7.59 9.10 -14.40
CA LYS A 154 -8.48 9.05 -15.56
C LYS A 154 -8.19 7.88 -16.49
N GLU A 155 -6.98 7.35 -16.46
CA GLU A 155 -6.47 6.40 -17.44
C GLU A 155 -6.57 4.94 -16.92
N ARG A 156 -7.78 4.49 -16.55
CA ARG A 156 -8.00 3.11 -16.05
C ARG A 156 -7.47 2.04 -17.01
N GLY A 157 -7.62 2.25 -18.32
CA GLY A 157 -7.07 1.33 -19.35
C GLY A 157 -5.57 1.09 -19.19
N LYS A 158 -4.77 2.16 -19.06
CA LYS A 158 -3.33 2.06 -18.83
C LYS A 158 -2.98 1.45 -17.47
N MET A 159 -3.77 1.72 -16.43
CA MET A 159 -3.56 1.08 -15.13
C MET A 159 -3.75 -0.43 -15.24
N VAL A 160 -4.79 -0.86 -15.96
CA VAL A 160 -5.07 -2.27 -16.20
C VAL A 160 -3.97 -2.91 -17.03
N GLU A 161 -3.51 -2.25 -18.10
CA GLU A 161 -2.36 -2.71 -18.90
C GLU A 161 -1.10 -2.88 -18.03
N PHE A 162 -0.77 -1.90 -17.18
CA PHE A 162 0.33 -2.01 -16.24
C PHE A 162 0.15 -3.20 -15.28
N MET A 163 -1.00 -3.29 -14.60
CA MET A 163 -1.26 -4.32 -13.59
C MET A 163 -1.29 -5.73 -14.17
N LYS A 164 -1.73 -5.90 -15.42
CA LYS A 164 -1.74 -7.20 -16.11
C LYS A 164 -0.37 -7.88 -16.18
N ASN A 165 0.72 -7.10 -16.18
CA ASN A 165 2.08 -7.66 -16.13
C ASN A 165 2.42 -8.32 -14.79
N PHE A 166 1.60 -8.13 -13.74
CA PHE A 166 1.74 -8.78 -12.44
C PHE A 166 0.72 -9.90 -12.24
N VAL A 167 -0.20 -10.08 -13.20
CA VAL A 167 -1.15 -11.19 -13.28
C VAL A 167 -0.44 -12.37 -13.97
N GLU A 168 0.58 -12.89 -13.30
CA GLU A 168 1.30 -14.09 -13.72
C GLU A 168 1.01 -15.23 -12.72
N GLY A 169 0.78 -16.45 -13.25
CA GLY A 169 0.49 -17.63 -12.44
C GLY A 169 -0.75 -18.41 -12.91
N SER A 170 -0.98 -19.55 -12.28
CA SER A 170 -2.21 -20.36 -12.40
C SER A 170 -3.10 -20.26 -11.18
N GLU A 171 -2.55 -19.82 -10.03
CA GLU A 171 -3.25 -19.78 -8.75
C GLU A 171 -3.37 -18.35 -8.25
N PHE A 172 -4.55 -17.79 -8.45
CA PHE A 172 -4.90 -16.46 -7.97
C PHE A 172 -5.86 -16.55 -6.80
N LEU A 173 -5.46 -15.86 -5.75
CA LEU A 173 -6.25 -15.60 -4.57
C LEU A 173 -7.02 -14.31 -4.79
N VAL A 174 -8.35 -14.41 -4.86
CA VAL A 174 -9.19 -13.22 -4.84
C VAL A 174 -9.43 -12.82 -3.40
N ILE A 175 -8.93 -11.64 -3.05
CA ILE A 175 -8.97 -11.18 -1.68
C ILE A 175 -10.24 -10.36 -1.44
N ASP A 176 -10.89 -10.68 -0.32
CA ASP A 176 -12.11 -10.05 0.21
C ASP A 176 -12.01 -8.52 0.37
N LEU A 177 -13.16 -7.88 0.26
CA LEU A 177 -13.39 -6.45 0.17
C LEU A 177 -12.87 -5.72 1.42
N THR A 178 -11.71 -5.08 1.32
CA THR A 178 -11.28 -4.16 2.37
C THR A 178 -11.96 -2.81 2.20
N HIS A 179 -12.60 -2.33 3.27
CA HIS A 179 -13.19 -0.99 3.28
C HIS A 179 -12.10 0.08 3.35
N ILE A 180 -12.21 1.07 2.45
CA ILE A 180 -11.55 2.35 2.52
C ILE A 180 -12.62 3.36 2.93
N PHE A 181 -12.50 3.91 4.14
CA PHE A 181 -13.43 4.93 4.62
C PHE A 181 -13.12 6.28 3.98
N SER A 182 -14.15 7.02 3.57
CA SER A 182 -14.00 8.38 3.08
C SER A 182 -15.20 9.23 3.46
N LEU A 183 -14.95 10.36 4.12
CA LEU A 183 -15.98 11.35 4.47
C LEU A 183 -16.19 12.40 3.38
N SER A 184 -15.58 12.23 2.19
CA SER A 184 -15.69 13.22 1.12
C SER A 184 -17.00 13.07 0.34
N GLU A 185 -17.83 14.11 0.38
CA GLU A 185 -19.14 14.14 -0.29
C GLU A 185 -19.06 14.00 -1.82
N ASN A 186 -17.92 14.32 -2.46
CA ASN A 186 -17.77 14.22 -3.92
C ASN A 186 -17.21 12.87 -4.41
N ILE A 187 -17.04 11.88 -3.52
CA ILE A 187 -16.76 10.50 -3.94
C ILE A 187 -18.07 9.74 -3.94
N ILE A 188 -18.74 9.69 -5.09
CA ILE A 188 -20.08 9.10 -5.24
C ILE A 188 -20.10 7.62 -4.81
N SER A 189 -19.01 6.91 -5.11
CA SER A 189 -18.81 5.51 -4.74
C SER A 189 -18.62 5.29 -3.22
N ALA A 190 -18.34 6.35 -2.44
CA ALA A 190 -18.32 6.29 -0.98
C ALA A 190 -19.76 6.32 -0.46
N THR A 191 -20.33 5.14 -0.25
CA THR A 191 -21.70 4.98 0.22
C THR A 191 -21.72 4.28 1.57
N ASN A 192 -22.76 4.53 2.36
CA ASN A 192 -22.90 3.89 3.67
C ASN A 192 -22.96 2.37 3.47
N GLY A 193 -21.96 1.67 4.01
CA GLY A 193 -21.94 0.21 4.08
C GLY A 193 -22.23 -0.23 5.51
N HIS A 194 -22.88 -1.38 5.66
CA HIS A 194 -23.23 -1.97 6.97
C HIS A 194 -22.04 -2.67 7.67
N ASN A 195 -21.01 -1.96 8.14
CA ASN A 195 -19.84 -2.66 8.74
C ASN A 195 -20.26 -3.48 9.99
N SER A 196 -19.46 -4.48 10.36
CA SER A 196 -19.75 -5.38 11.50
C SER A 196 -19.78 -4.67 12.86
N GLU A 197 -19.51 -3.36 12.90
CA GLU A 197 -19.50 -2.51 14.10
C GLU A 197 -20.62 -1.45 14.10
N GLU A 198 -21.62 -1.56 13.21
CA GLU A 198 -22.75 -0.61 13.08
C GLU A 198 -22.35 0.86 12.82
N ASP A 199 -21.16 1.09 12.28
CA ASP A 199 -20.67 2.42 11.95
C ASP A 199 -21.01 2.76 10.48
N TYR A 200 -21.94 3.70 10.31
CA TYR A 200 -22.52 4.15 9.03
C TYR A 200 -21.59 5.09 8.24
N THR A 201 -20.27 4.95 8.41
CA THR A 201 -19.29 5.78 7.70
C THR A 201 -19.27 5.43 6.21
N PRO A 202 -19.37 6.41 5.29
CA PRO A 202 -19.29 6.15 3.85
C PRO A 202 -17.96 5.47 3.47
N GLN A 203 -18.06 4.42 2.67
CA GLN A 203 -16.94 3.53 2.38
C GLN A 203 -16.87 3.16 0.90
N ILE A 204 -15.68 2.78 0.47
CA ILE A 204 -15.38 2.25 -0.86
C ILE A 204 -14.74 0.89 -0.65
N ASN A 205 -15.14 -0.11 -1.44
CA ASN A 205 -14.60 -1.44 -1.30
C ASN A 205 -13.41 -1.62 -2.25
N LEU A 206 -12.29 -2.12 -1.72
CA LEU A 206 -11.11 -2.49 -2.47
C LEU A 206 -11.12 -3.99 -2.73
N VAL A 207 -11.18 -4.37 -4.00
CA VAL A 207 -10.82 -5.73 -4.46
C VAL A 207 -9.34 -5.74 -4.76
N LEU A 208 -8.63 -6.72 -4.21
CA LEU A 208 -7.20 -6.93 -4.46
C LEU A 208 -7.02 -8.38 -4.91
N LEU A 209 -6.30 -8.59 -6.00
CA LEU A 209 -5.89 -9.92 -6.46
C LEU A 209 -4.45 -10.15 -6.03
N TYR A 210 -4.18 -11.35 -5.52
CA TYR A 210 -2.85 -11.77 -5.10
C TYR A 210 -2.48 -13.06 -5.81
N SER A 211 -1.29 -13.08 -6.41
CA SER A 211 -0.73 -14.28 -7.03
C SER A 211 -0.05 -15.10 -5.94
N LEU A 212 -0.52 -16.32 -5.71
CA LEU A 212 0.09 -17.25 -4.74
C LEU A 212 1.44 -17.73 -5.26
N ASP A 213 1.52 -18.03 -6.56
CA ASP A 213 2.74 -18.48 -7.23
C ASP A 213 3.90 -17.48 -7.11
N LYS A 214 3.58 -16.19 -7.21
CA LYS A 214 4.57 -15.10 -7.15
C LYS A 214 4.66 -14.45 -5.78
N LEU A 215 3.80 -14.83 -4.83
CA LEU A 215 3.67 -14.21 -3.51
C LEU A 215 3.65 -12.68 -3.58
N GLN A 216 2.83 -12.10 -4.47
CA GLN A 216 2.75 -10.65 -4.64
C GLN A 216 1.33 -10.19 -5.05
N PRO A 217 0.95 -8.93 -4.76
CA PRO A 217 -0.28 -8.36 -5.31
C PRO A 217 -0.17 -8.18 -6.82
N SER A 218 -1.25 -8.49 -7.52
CA SER A 218 -1.30 -8.50 -8.98
C SER A 218 -2.22 -7.44 -9.56
N PHE A 219 -3.34 -7.15 -8.89
CA PHE A 219 -4.36 -6.26 -9.46
C PHE A 219 -5.23 -5.64 -8.38
N PHE A 220 -5.72 -4.42 -8.57
CA PHE A 220 -6.74 -3.85 -7.70
C PHE A 220 -7.91 -3.23 -8.48
N ARG A 221 -9.06 -3.18 -7.81
CA ARG A 221 -10.25 -2.48 -8.29
C ARG A 221 -10.98 -1.82 -7.13
N LEU A 222 -11.35 -0.56 -7.31
CA LEU A 222 -12.26 0.14 -6.41
C LEU A 222 -13.70 -0.11 -6.85
N VAL A 223 -14.55 -0.38 -5.88
CA VAL A 223 -15.98 -0.68 -6.06
C VAL A 223 -16.78 0.18 -5.08
N PRO A 224 -17.97 0.68 -5.47
CA PRO A 224 -18.87 1.37 -4.55
C PRO A 224 -19.13 0.60 -3.25
N GLY A 225 -19.14 1.30 -2.11
CA GLY A 225 -19.29 0.69 -0.78
C GLY A 225 -20.57 -0.12 -0.56
N SER A 226 -21.62 0.24 -1.28
CA SER A 226 -22.92 -0.43 -1.29
C SER A 226 -22.87 -1.83 -1.90
N ILE A 227 -21.87 -2.12 -2.73
CA ILE A 227 -21.71 -3.42 -3.37
C ILE A 227 -20.82 -4.30 -2.50
N ARG A 228 -21.46 -5.21 -1.76
CA ARG A 228 -20.80 -6.14 -0.83
C ARG A 228 -20.70 -7.56 -1.33
N ASP A 229 -21.36 -7.84 -2.45
CA ASP A 229 -21.53 -9.19 -2.93
C ASP A 229 -20.34 -9.66 -3.76
N VAL A 230 -20.18 -10.98 -3.80
CA VAL A 230 -19.22 -11.72 -4.62
C VAL A 230 -19.35 -11.42 -6.12
N SER A 231 -20.41 -10.71 -6.53
CA SER A 231 -20.66 -10.24 -7.90
C SER A 231 -19.57 -9.34 -8.46
N VAL A 232 -18.74 -8.74 -7.61
CA VAL A 232 -17.60 -7.91 -8.01
C VAL A 232 -16.44 -8.73 -8.54
N ILE A 233 -16.29 -9.97 -8.08
CA ILE A 233 -15.13 -10.83 -8.35
C ILE A 233 -15.03 -11.17 -9.84
N PRO A 234 -16.10 -11.66 -10.51
CA PRO A 234 -16.02 -12.03 -11.92
C PRO A 234 -15.58 -10.89 -12.82
N ILE A 235 -16.14 -9.70 -12.60
CA ILE A 235 -15.81 -8.53 -13.41
C ILE A 235 -14.36 -8.11 -13.14
N SER A 236 -13.88 -8.23 -11.90
CA SER A 236 -12.50 -7.91 -11.54
C SER A 236 -11.51 -8.90 -12.16
N LEU A 237 -11.82 -10.20 -12.15
CA LEU A 237 -11.03 -11.23 -12.82
C LEU A 237 -11.00 -11.04 -14.33
N LYS A 238 -12.15 -10.74 -14.94
CA LYS A 238 -12.26 -10.43 -16.37
C LYS A 238 -11.46 -9.20 -16.76
N GLU A 239 -11.53 -8.12 -15.97
CA GLU A 239 -10.73 -6.90 -16.19
C GLU A 239 -9.23 -7.19 -16.07
N ALA A 240 -8.83 -7.98 -15.07
CA ALA A 240 -7.47 -8.44 -14.86
C ALA A 240 -6.97 -9.42 -15.94
N GLY A 241 -7.88 -10.02 -16.74
CA GLY A 241 -7.52 -11.01 -17.75
C GLY A 241 -7.23 -12.40 -17.17
N VAL A 242 -7.68 -12.68 -15.95
CA VAL A 242 -7.52 -13.98 -15.28
C VAL A 242 -8.58 -14.94 -15.81
N LYS A 243 -8.13 -16.10 -16.33
CA LYS A 243 -9.02 -17.13 -16.90
C LYS A 243 -9.41 -18.22 -15.90
N LYS A 244 -8.49 -18.56 -14.99
CA LYS A 244 -8.68 -19.55 -13.92
C LYS A 244 -8.15 -18.95 -12.62
N ALA A 245 -8.91 -19.07 -11.54
CA ALA A 245 -8.55 -18.57 -10.21
C ALA A 245 -9.16 -19.46 -9.13
N VAL A 246 -8.52 -19.48 -7.96
CA VAL A 246 -9.02 -20.16 -6.77
C VAL A 246 -9.40 -19.09 -5.75
N ILE A 247 -10.70 -18.86 -5.58
CA ILE A 247 -11.19 -17.85 -4.66
C ILE A 247 -11.08 -18.37 -3.23
N ILE A 248 -10.34 -17.67 -2.39
CA ILE A 248 -10.26 -17.98 -0.96
C ILE A 248 -10.89 -16.82 -0.18
N GLY A 249 -12.08 -17.07 0.37
CA GLY A 249 -12.86 -16.04 1.06
C GLY A 249 -12.52 -15.92 2.55
N ASP A 250 -13.05 -14.88 3.20
CA ASP A 250 -13.12 -14.83 4.66
C ASP A 250 -14.23 -15.74 5.22
N LYS A 251 -14.23 -16.05 6.52
CA LYS A 251 -15.33 -16.66 7.28
C LYS A 251 -16.66 -15.89 7.13
N GLY A 252 -16.61 -14.61 6.77
CA GLY A 252 -17.78 -13.79 6.47
C GLY A 252 -18.29 -13.92 5.04
N PHE A 253 -17.49 -14.50 4.14
CA PHE A 253 -17.76 -14.56 2.70
C PHE A 253 -18.75 -15.67 2.33
N PHE A 254 -18.84 -16.73 3.14
CA PHE A 254 -19.74 -17.83 2.86
C PHE A 254 -21.22 -17.43 3.07
N SER A 255 -22.02 -17.52 2.01
CA SER A 255 -23.49 -17.50 2.04
C SER A 255 -24.05 -18.34 0.88
N ASP A 256 -25.25 -18.91 1.02
CA ASP A 256 -25.84 -19.74 -0.04
C ASP A 256 -25.99 -18.98 -1.37
N ASN A 257 -26.30 -17.69 -1.31
CA ASN A 257 -26.38 -16.83 -2.49
C ASN A 257 -25.01 -16.65 -3.14
N ASN A 258 -23.96 -16.42 -2.34
CA ASN A 258 -22.60 -16.27 -2.86
C ASN A 258 -22.13 -17.55 -3.54
N VAL A 259 -22.38 -18.71 -2.93
CA VAL A 259 -21.94 -19.97 -3.53
C VAL A 259 -22.74 -20.30 -4.80
N LYS A 260 -24.06 -20.05 -4.81
CA LYS A 260 -24.87 -20.19 -6.04
C LYS A 260 -24.38 -19.28 -7.16
N PHE A 261 -23.94 -18.06 -6.83
CA PHE A 261 -23.38 -17.13 -7.79
C PHE A 261 -22.04 -17.61 -8.35
N LEU A 262 -21.15 -18.12 -7.49
CA LEU A 262 -19.87 -18.70 -7.90
C LEU A 262 -20.04 -20.01 -8.69
N ASP A 263 -21.14 -20.72 -8.50
CA ASP A 263 -21.47 -21.94 -9.25
C ASP A 263 -22.09 -21.67 -10.63
N THR A 264 -22.24 -20.41 -11.06
CA THR A 264 -22.76 -20.09 -12.40
C THR A 264 -21.80 -20.53 -13.50
N GLU A 265 -22.34 -21.10 -14.59
CA GLU A 265 -21.56 -21.69 -15.70
C GLU A 265 -20.74 -20.67 -16.51
N GLU A 266 -20.95 -19.36 -16.30
CA GLU A 266 -20.24 -18.30 -17.02
C GLU A 266 -18.76 -18.16 -16.57
N LEU A 267 -18.38 -18.77 -15.45
CA LEU A 267 -17.07 -18.63 -14.83
C LEU A 267 -16.58 -19.99 -14.30
N ASP A 268 -15.51 -20.51 -14.88
CA ASP A 268 -14.81 -21.70 -14.36
C ASP A 268 -13.94 -21.33 -13.15
N LEU A 269 -14.60 -21.14 -12.00
CA LEU A 269 -13.96 -20.69 -10.76
C LEU A 269 -13.92 -21.80 -9.73
N ASP A 270 -12.71 -22.07 -9.27
CA ASP A 270 -12.47 -22.86 -8.07
C ASP A 270 -12.64 -21.96 -6.84
N TYR A 271 -13.08 -22.52 -5.71
CA TYR A 271 -13.15 -21.78 -4.46
C TYR A 271 -12.91 -22.65 -3.23
N ILE A 272 -12.39 -22.00 -2.18
CA ILE A 272 -12.21 -22.52 -0.82
C ILE A 272 -12.77 -21.48 0.15
N LEU A 273 -13.94 -21.74 0.72
CA LEU A 273 -14.65 -20.79 1.57
C LEU A 273 -14.69 -21.29 3.02
N PRO A 274 -14.08 -20.58 3.98
CA PRO A 274 -14.14 -20.94 5.39
C PRO A 274 -15.57 -20.89 5.92
N LEU A 275 -15.96 -21.94 6.66
CA LEU A 275 -17.24 -22.01 7.34
C LEU A 275 -17.12 -21.45 8.77
N LYS A 276 -18.17 -20.75 9.21
CA LYS A 276 -18.33 -20.45 10.63
C LYS A 276 -18.54 -21.76 11.39
N ARG A 277 -17.92 -21.90 12.57
CA ARG A 277 -17.98 -23.14 13.39
C ARG A 277 -19.41 -23.55 13.80
N ASN A 278 -20.37 -22.64 13.74
CA ASN A 278 -21.78 -22.90 14.00
C ASN A 278 -22.60 -23.21 12.73
N SER A 279 -21.97 -23.33 11.57
CA SER A 279 -22.63 -23.71 10.32
C SER A 279 -23.24 -25.10 10.45
N SER A 280 -24.49 -25.24 10.00
CA SER A 280 -25.21 -26.53 9.95
C SER A 280 -24.61 -27.51 8.93
N LEU A 281 -23.75 -27.03 8.04
CA LEU A 281 -23.02 -27.85 7.08
C LEU A 281 -21.90 -28.69 7.74
N ILE A 282 -21.48 -28.32 8.96
CA ILE A 282 -20.40 -29.02 9.65
C ILE A 282 -20.98 -30.15 10.49
N ASP A 283 -20.63 -31.38 10.16
CA ASP A 283 -20.90 -32.53 11.01
C ASP A 283 -19.74 -32.76 11.98
N TYR A 284 -19.98 -32.55 13.28
CA TYR A 284 -18.99 -32.74 14.34
C TYR A 284 -18.94 -34.17 14.91
N SER A 285 -19.78 -35.09 14.44
CA SER A 285 -19.83 -36.46 14.96
C SER A 285 -18.48 -37.21 14.92
N PRO A 286 -17.60 -37.07 13.89
CA PRO A 286 -16.30 -37.71 13.89
C PRO A 286 -15.34 -37.15 14.96
N ILE A 287 -15.53 -35.90 15.36
CA ILE A 287 -14.72 -35.25 16.40
C ILE A 287 -15.23 -35.63 17.79
N GLN A 288 -16.56 -35.73 17.93
CA GLN A 288 -17.23 -36.14 19.17
C GLN A 288 -16.95 -37.60 19.54
N SER A 289 -16.76 -38.49 18.56
CA SER A 289 -16.40 -39.88 18.81
C SER A 289 -15.03 -40.02 19.49
N GLY A 290 -14.11 -39.09 19.22
CA GLY A 290 -12.72 -39.13 19.68
C GLY A 290 -11.87 -40.22 19.01
N ASP A 291 -12.45 -41.06 18.14
CA ASP A 291 -11.74 -42.13 17.45
C ASP A 291 -11.16 -41.61 16.13
N LYS A 292 -9.83 -41.64 16.00
CA LYS A 292 -9.13 -41.23 14.77
C LYS A 292 -9.50 -42.08 13.55
N LYS A 293 -10.06 -43.27 13.74
CA LYS A 293 -10.62 -44.08 12.65
C LYS A 293 -11.84 -43.45 11.99
N SER A 294 -12.50 -42.50 12.65
CA SER A 294 -13.62 -41.75 12.05
C SER A 294 -13.15 -40.64 11.10
N PHE A 295 -11.84 -40.42 10.96
CA PHE A 295 -11.26 -39.45 10.04
C PHE A 295 -10.83 -40.14 8.74
N ASP A 296 -10.95 -39.43 7.61
CA ASP A 296 -10.61 -39.96 6.30
C ASP A 296 -9.09 -39.99 6.07
N GLY A 297 -8.35 -39.08 6.73
CA GLY A 297 -6.92 -39.03 6.58
C GLY A 297 -6.22 -38.04 7.51
N HIS A 298 -4.91 -37.91 7.27
CA HIS A 298 -4.05 -36.94 7.93
C HIS A 298 -2.91 -36.53 7.00
N PHE A 299 -2.31 -35.39 7.29
CA PHE A 299 -1.09 -34.91 6.65
C PHE A 299 -0.24 -34.13 7.66
N LEU A 300 1.01 -33.84 7.30
CA LEU A 300 1.91 -33.00 8.09
C LEU A 300 1.91 -31.59 7.51
N PHE A 301 1.60 -30.61 8.35
CA PHE A 301 1.75 -29.19 8.03
C PHE A 301 2.69 -28.55 9.06
N GLU A 302 3.78 -27.92 8.66
CA GLU A 302 4.76 -27.30 9.57
C GLU A 302 5.20 -28.22 10.74
N LYS A 303 5.43 -29.52 10.46
CA LYS A 303 5.81 -30.55 11.45
C LYS A 303 4.73 -30.86 12.51
N ARG A 304 3.48 -30.45 12.32
CA ARG A 304 2.32 -30.90 13.12
C ARG A 304 1.36 -31.73 12.27
N VAL A 305 0.71 -32.70 12.91
CA VAL A 305 -0.28 -33.56 12.27
C VAL A 305 -1.60 -32.81 12.19
N ILE A 306 -2.17 -32.76 11.00
CA ILE A 306 -3.53 -32.27 10.75
C ILE A 306 -4.37 -33.47 10.36
N TRP A 307 -5.43 -33.72 11.12
CA TRP A 307 -6.43 -34.73 10.78
C TRP A 307 -7.54 -34.08 9.97
N TYR A 308 -8.15 -34.82 9.03
CA TYR A 308 -9.30 -34.32 8.29
C TYR A 308 -10.32 -35.40 7.99
N TYR A 309 -11.54 -34.96 7.75
CA TYR A 309 -12.59 -35.74 7.10
C TYR A 309 -13.35 -34.85 6.13
N GLU A 310 -13.98 -35.49 5.16
CA GLU A 310 -14.65 -34.85 4.06
C GLU A 310 -16.05 -35.45 3.88
N LYS A 311 -17.01 -34.58 3.55
CA LYS A 311 -18.34 -34.97 3.10
C LYS A 311 -18.70 -34.23 1.84
N GLU A 312 -19.26 -34.95 0.89
CA GLU A 312 -19.85 -34.32 -0.29
C GLU A 312 -21.32 -33.97 -0.02
N GLN A 313 -21.68 -32.72 -0.29
CA GLN A 313 -23.06 -32.24 -0.16
C GLN A 313 -23.38 -31.24 -1.28
N ASN A 314 -24.44 -31.50 -2.05
CA ASN A 314 -24.88 -30.64 -3.16
C ASN A 314 -23.75 -30.32 -4.18
N ASN A 315 -22.97 -31.34 -4.59
CA ASN A 315 -21.85 -31.20 -5.53
C ASN A 315 -20.71 -30.28 -5.02
N ARG A 316 -20.56 -30.20 -3.69
CA ARG A 316 -19.52 -29.43 -3.00
C ARG A 316 -18.87 -30.28 -1.93
N ARG A 317 -17.59 -30.04 -1.69
CA ARG A 317 -16.79 -30.77 -0.70
C ARG A 317 -16.77 -29.96 0.59
N ILE A 318 -17.27 -30.54 1.67
CA ILE A 318 -17.18 -29.98 3.01
C ILE A 318 -16.04 -30.70 3.71
N ILE A 319 -14.94 -30.00 3.96
CA ILE A 319 -13.76 -30.58 4.59
C ILE A 319 -13.59 -29.95 5.96
N VAL A 320 -13.40 -30.80 6.97
CA VAL A 320 -13.17 -30.37 8.34
C VAL A 320 -11.80 -30.85 8.78
N PHE A 321 -10.95 -29.90 9.13
CA PHE A 321 -9.61 -30.11 9.65
C PHE A 321 -9.61 -30.00 11.17
N LEU A 322 -8.82 -30.84 11.82
CA LEU A 322 -8.52 -30.79 13.24
C LEU A 322 -7.02 -30.60 13.43
N ASP A 323 -6.65 -29.42 13.94
CA ASP A 323 -5.30 -29.07 14.35
C ASP A 323 -5.20 -29.24 15.87
N GLU A 324 -4.53 -30.31 16.33
CA GLU A 324 -4.44 -30.63 17.76
C GLU A 324 -3.63 -29.61 18.55
N LYS A 325 -2.66 -28.94 17.90
CA LYS A 325 -1.90 -27.86 18.54
C LYS A 325 -2.80 -26.65 18.77
N LEU A 326 -3.56 -26.25 17.75
CA LEU A 326 -4.55 -25.18 17.87
C LEU A 326 -5.62 -25.52 18.91
N LYS A 327 -6.07 -26.77 18.97
CA LYS A 327 -7.01 -27.24 19.99
C LYS A 327 -6.45 -27.01 21.40
N ALA A 328 -5.23 -27.46 21.66
CA ALA A 328 -4.60 -27.31 22.97
C ALA A 328 -4.39 -25.84 23.38
N GLU A 329 -4.03 -24.98 22.42
CA GLU A 329 -3.91 -23.52 22.63
C GLU A 329 -5.26 -22.90 22.98
N GLU A 330 -6.32 -23.18 22.19
CA GLU A 330 -7.67 -22.68 22.44
C GLU A 330 -8.25 -23.19 23.77
N GLU A 331 -8.03 -24.45 24.12
CA GLU A 331 -8.44 -25.04 25.40
C GLU A 331 -7.77 -24.32 26.57
N LYS A 332 -6.45 -24.16 26.53
CA LYS A 332 -5.68 -23.46 27.56
C LYS A 332 -6.20 -22.03 27.77
N ASP A 333 -6.40 -21.29 26.68
CA ASP A 333 -6.88 -19.91 26.75
C ASP A 333 -8.30 -19.85 27.33
N PHE A 334 -9.17 -20.79 26.93
CA PHE A 334 -10.54 -20.86 27.44
C PHE A 334 -10.60 -21.17 28.94
N ILE A 335 -9.83 -22.17 29.40
CA ILE A 335 -9.72 -22.52 30.83
C ILE A 335 -9.15 -21.34 31.62
N THR A 336 -8.14 -20.65 31.09
CA THR A 336 -7.58 -19.45 31.72
C THR A 336 -8.65 -18.35 31.90
N HIS A 337 -9.58 -18.21 30.94
CA HIS A 337 -10.71 -17.28 31.10
C HIS A 337 -11.73 -17.73 32.16
N ILE A 338 -11.97 -19.03 32.31
CA ILE A 338 -12.82 -19.59 33.37
C ILE A 338 -12.20 -19.34 34.73
N ASP A 339 -10.91 -19.65 34.91
CA ASP A 339 -10.17 -19.45 36.16
C ASP A 339 -10.15 -17.97 36.60
N ASN A 340 -10.15 -17.06 35.62
CA ASN A 340 -10.25 -15.61 35.85
C ASN A 340 -11.70 -15.11 36.01
N GLY A 341 -12.70 -15.99 36.10
CA GLY A 341 -14.11 -15.64 36.29
C GLY A 341 -14.78 -14.94 35.10
N LYS A 342 -14.18 -15.00 33.90
CA LYS A 342 -14.68 -14.30 32.70
C LYS A 342 -15.69 -15.13 31.89
N LYS A 343 -15.75 -16.45 32.09
CA LYS A 343 -16.65 -17.38 31.39
C LYS A 343 -17.07 -18.54 32.30
N PRO A 344 -18.27 -19.12 32.12
CA PRO A 344 -18.69 -20.31 32.86
C PRO A 344 -18.08 -21.59 32.27
N MET A 345 -18.05 -22.66 33.07
CA MET A 345 -17.56 -23.97 32.65
C MET A 345 -18.47 -24.63 31.59
N ASP A 346 -19.78 -24.41 31.64
CA ASP A 346 -20.72 -25.01 30.67
C ASP A 346 -20.42 -24.60 29.23
N ASP A 347 -20.00 -23.35 29.02
CA ASP A 347 -19.58 -22.86 27.69
C ASP A 347 -18.39 -23.64 27.12
N TYR A 348 -17.53 -24.19 27.98
CA TYR A 348 -16.42 -25.04 27.54
C TYR A 348 -16.96 -26.36 26.98
N PHE A 349 -17.87 -27.02 27.69
CA PHE A 349 -18.43 -28.30 27.26
C PHE A 349 -19.18 -28.21 25.93
N ASP A 350 -19.85 -27.07 25.66
CA ASP A 350 -20.51 -26.79 24.39
C ASP A 350 -19.54 -26.55 23.22
N ARG A 351 -18.32 -26.10 23.52
CA ARG A 351 -17.33 -25.67 22.52
C ARG A 351 -16.18 -26.63 22.31
N GLN A 352 -15.91 -27.55 23.24
CA GLN A 352 -14.76 -28.46 23.22
C GLN A 352 -14.60 -29.21 21.89
N PHE A 353 -15.70 -29.64 21.27
CA PHE A 353 -15.70 -30.38 20.00
C PHE A 353 -15.48 -29.49 18.76
N LYS A 354 -15.54 -28.17 18.96
CA LYS A 354 -15.30 -27.14 17.94
C LYS A 354 -13.92 -26.50 18.10
N MET A 355 -13.19 -26.82 19.17
CA MET A 355 -11.85 -26.27 19.40
C MET A 355 -10.82 -26.93 18.49
N GLY A 356 -9.91 -26.13 17.94
CA GLY A 356 -8.92 -26.58 16.97
C GLY A 356 -9.48 -26.98 15.60
N THR A 357 -10.77 -26.77 15.36
CA THR A 357 -11.39 -27.11 14.08
C THR A 357 -11.35 -25.95 13.09
N ILE A 358 -11.12 -26.30 11.84
CA ILE A 358 -11.20 -25.40 10.69
C ILE A 358 -12.01 -26.13 9.63
N ALA A 359 -13.15 -25.58 9.21
CA ALA A 359 -14.01 -26.18 8.22
C ALA A 359 -14.12 -25.29 6.98
N VAL A 360 -14.19 -25.90 5.80
CA VAL A 360 -14.32 -25.19 4.52
C VAL A 360 -15.37 -25.86 3.63
N VAL A 361 -15.98 -25.06 2.76
CA VAL A 361 -16.68 -25.55 1.57
C VAL A 361 -15.78 -25.29 0.37
N ALA A 362 -15.51 -26.32 -0.41
CA ALA A 362 -14.62 -26.26 -1.53
C ALA A 362 -15.28 -26.82 -2.81
N LYS A 363 -15.00 -26.14 -3.92
CA LYS A 363 -15.21 -26.64 -5.28
C LYS A 363 -13.88 -26.46 -6.00
N THR A 364 -13.11 -27.53 -6.03
CA THR A 364 -11.78 -27.59 -6.63
C THR A 364 -11.33 -29.06 -6.69
N SER A 365 -10.37 -29.35 -7.56
CA SER A 365 -9.71 -30.65 -7.65
C SER A 365 -8.64 -30.88 -6.57
N PHE A 366 -8.31 -29.87 -5.76
CA PHE A 366 -7.25 -29.98 -4.75
C PHE A 366 -7.53 -31.01 -3.66
N ASN A 367 -6.49 -31.68 -3.17
CA ASN A 367 -6.60 -32.59 -2.03
C ASN A 367 -6.70 -31.82 -0.69
N ALA A 368 -6.84 -32.54 0.43
CA ALA A 368 -7.06 -31.92 1.73
C ALA A 368 -5.85 -31.11 2.23
N ASP A 369 -4.63 -31.59 1.97
CA ASP A 369 -3.36 -30.90 2.28
C ASP A 369 -3.23 -29.60 1.48
N GLU A 370 -3.41 -29.63 0.16
CA GLU A 370 -3.39 -28.44 -0.71
C GLU A 370 -4.43 -27.41 -0.28
N ILE A 371 -5.65 -27.84 0.06
CA ILE A 371 -6.71 -26.94 0.55
C ILE A 371 -6.32 -26.29 1.86
N PHE A 372 -5.70 -27.03 2.78
CA PHE A 372 -5.27 -26.49 4.06
C PHE A 372 -4.09 -25.52 3.90
N GLU A 373 -3.12 -25.84 3.04
CA GLU A 373 -2.00 -24.96 2.71
C GLU A 373 -2.49 -23.64 2.11
N ASN A 374 -3.37 -23.71 1.11
CA ASN A 374 -4.01 -22.55 0.49
C ASN A 374 -4.80 -21.71 1.52
N LEU A 375 -5.51 -22.36 2.44
CA LEU A 375 -6.22 -21.68 3.52
C LEU A 375 -5.26 -20.99 4.50
N LYS A 376 -4.08 -21.56 4.74
CA LYS A 376 -3.05 -20.96 5.59
C LYS A 376 -2.29 -19.84 4.87
N ALA A 377 -2.12 -19.94 3.55
CA ALA A 377 -1.62 -18.87 2.68
C ALA A 377 -2.51 -17.60 2.70
N ARG A 378 -3.69 -17.68 3.31
CA ARG A 378 -4.54 -16.55 3.62
C ARG A 378 -3.94 -15.61 4.67
N VAL A 379 -3.02 -16.05 5.53
CA VAL A 379 -2.39 -15.18 6.54
C VAL A 379 -1.56 -14.07 5.86
N GLU A 380 -0.99 -14.37 4.70
CA GLU A 380 -0.23 -13.46 3.84
C GLU A 380 -1.12 -12.32 3.34
N ILE A 381 -2.43 -12.59 3.14
CA ILE A 381 -3.44 -11.58 2.83
C ILE A 381 -3.62 -10.59 3.98
N GLU A 382 -3.71 -11.10 5.21
CA GLU A 382 -3.88 -10.23 6.38
C GLU A 382 -2.66 -9.33 6.52
N SER A 383 -1.46 -9.89 6.29
CA SER A 383 -0.21 -9.12 6.21
C SER A 383 -0.21 -8.11 5.05
N LEU A 384 -0.75 -8.46 3.88
CA LEU A 384 -0.90 -7.56 2.73
C LEU A 384 -1.81 -6.37 3.06
N PHE A 385 -2.98 -6.63 3.67
CA PHE A 385 -3.90 -5.56 4.07
C PHE A 385 -3.38 -4.72 5.22
N ASP A 386 -2.74 -5.35 6.20
CA ASP A 386 -2.04 -4.65 7.27
C ASP A 386 -0.95 -3.73 6.69
N THR A 387 -0.17 -4.23 5.73
CA THR A 387 0.82 -3.42 5.01
C THR A 387 0.14 -2.26 4.27
N PHE A 388 -0.98 -2.50 3.58
CA PHE A 388 -1.67 -1.46 2.83
C PHE A 388 -2.29 -0.37 3.73
N LYS A 389 -2.97 -0.76 4.81
CA LYS A 389 -3.66 0.15 5.75
C LYS A 389 -2.73 0.76 6.79
N ASN A 390 -1.92 -0.07 7.45
CA ASN A 390 -1.18 0.34 8.63
C ASN A 390 0.26 0.75 8.32
N LEU A 391 0.91 0.15 7.30
CA LEU A 391 2.24 0.58 6.89
C LEU A 391 2.16 1.74 5.88
N LEU A 392 1.45 1.55 4.77
CA LEU A 392 1.37 2.56 3.72
C LEU A 392 0.41 3.69 4.08
N HIS A 393 -0.57 3.47 4.97
CA HIS A 393 -1.68 4.41 5.21
C HIS A 393 -2.39 4.77 3.90
N ALA A 394 -2.61 3.77 3.04
CA ALA A 394 -3.20 3.96 1.73
C ALA A 394 -4.72 4.22 1.80
N ASP A 395 -5.38 3.68 2.83
CA ASP A 395 -6.78 3.91 3.19
C ASP A 395 -7.04 5.32 3.74
N ARG A 396 -6.00 5.98 4.28
CA ARG A 396 -6.07 7.38 4.75
C ARG A 396 -5.92 8.37 3.60
N SER A 397 -6.91 8.39 2.72
CA SER A 397 -6.95 9.30 1.58
C SER A 397 -7.57 10.65 1.95
N TYR A 398 -6.91 11.74 1.57
CA TYR A 398 -7.48 13.10 1.60
C TYR A 398 -8.07 13.52 0.24
N MET A 399 -8.18 12.57 -0.70
CA MET A 399 -8.70 12.86 -2.05
C MET A 399 -10.18 13.19 -1.95
N ARG A 400 -10.60 14.17 -2.75
CA ARG A 400 -11.98 14.69 -2.68
C ARG A 400 -12.89 14.12 -3.75
N ASP A 401 -12.34 13.60 -4.83
CA ASP A 401 -13.08 12.99 -5.95
C ASP A 401 -12.51 11.62 -6.32
N GLU A 402 -13.32 10.85 -7.04
CA GLU A 402 -13.03 9.46 -7.42
C GLU A 402 -11.84 9.32 -8.35
N VAL A 403 -11.61 10.29 -9.25
CA VAL A 403 -10.49 10.26 -10.19
C VAL A 403 -9.18 10.38 -9.44
N HIS A 404 -9.04 11.35 -8.54
CA HIS A 404 -7.85 11.45 -7.71
C HIS A 404 -7.68 10.24 -6.80
N LEU A 405 -8.78 9.65 -6.30
CA LEU A 405 -8.72 8.43 -5.50
C LEU A 405 -8.15 7.25 -6.30
N GLN A 406 -8.58 7.06 -7.56
CA GLN A 406 -8.03 6.02 -8.43
C GLN A 406 -6.52 6.20 -8.62
N GLY A 407 -6.07 7.42 -8.92
CA GLY A 407 -4.64 7.70 -9.05
C GLY A 407 -3.88 7.47 -7.74
N TRP A 408 -4.48 7.85 -6.60
CA TRP A 408 -3.88 7.64 -5.28
C TRP A 408 -3.72 6.15 -4.97
N MET A 409 -4.74 5.35 -5.27
CA MET A 409 -4.70 3.91 -5.08
C MET A 409 -3.68 3.26 -5.99
N PHE A 410 -3.53 3.73 -7.24
CA PHE A 410 -2.49 3.26 -8.14
C PHE A 410 -1.07 3.52 -7.59
N VAL A 411 -0.77 4.72 -7.09
CA VAL A 411 0.54 5.04 -6.47
C VAL A 411 0.81 4.15 -5.26
N ASN A 412 -0.19 3.91 -4.41
CA ASN A 412 -0.04 3.02 -3.25
C ASN A 412 0.07 1.55 -3.66
N PHE A 413 -0.59 1.12 -4.73
CA PHE A 413 -0.43 -0.21 -5.31
C PHE A 413 1.00 -0.42 -5.82
N VAL A 414 1.57 0.56 -6.54
CA VAL A 414 3.00 0.51 -6.92
C VAL A 414 3.90 0.48 -5.68
N SER A 415 3.56 1.22 -4.61
CA SER A 415 4.30 1.17 -3.34
C SER A 415 4.25 -0.23 -2.70
N LEU A 416 3.11 -0.90 -2.82
CA LEU A 416 2.91 -2.27 -2.35
C LEU A 416 3.74 -3.25 -3.18
N LEU A 417 3.80 -3.10 -4.51
CA LEU A 417 4.70 -3.89 -5.36
C LEU A 417 6.17 -3.72 -4.94
N LEU A 418 6.61 -2.49 -4.62
CA LEU A 418 7.96 -2.23 -4.13
C LEU A 418 8.24 -2.90 -2.77
N TYR A 419 7.26 -2.90 -1.87
CA TYR A 419 7.35 -3.64 -0.60
C TYR A 419 7.55 -5.14 -0.86
N TYR A 420 6.77 -5.72 -1.78
CA TYR A 420 6.84 -7.13 -2.10
C TYR A 420 8.14 -7.53 -2.83
N LYS A 421 8.79 -6.61 -3.55
CA LYS A 421 10.15 -6.83 -4.05
C LYS A 421 11.18 -7.02 -2.93
N ILE A 422 11.05 -6.28 -1.82
CA ILE A 422 11.89 -6.51 -0.64
C ILE A 422 11.49 -7.83 0.04
N TYR A 423 10.20 -8.12 0.15
CA TYR A 423 9.69 -9.35 0.76
C TYR A 423 10.21 -10.61 0.03
N GLU A 424 10.07 -10.65 -1.29
CA GLU A 424 10.60 -11.70 -2.17
C GLU A 424 12.11 -11.89 -1.97
N LEU A 425 12.86 -10.79 -1.90
CA LEU A 425 14.30 -10.83 -1.62
C LEU A 425 14.62 -11.47 -0.26
N LEU A 426 13.82 -11.18 0.78
CA LEU A 426 14.00 -11.77 2.11
C LEU A 426 13.63 -13.26 2.16
N ILE A 427 12.61 -13.69 1.42
CA ILE A 427 12.25 -15.11 1.26
C ILE A 427 13.43 -15.86 0.62
N ASN A 428 13.92 -15.37 -0.51
CA ASN A 428 14.98 -16.02 -1.28
C ASN A 428 16.31 -16.13 -0.52
N LYS A 429 16.47 -15.36 0.57
CA LYS A 429 17.65 -15.38 1.44
C LYS A 429 17.40 -16.02 2.81
N ASP A 430 16.21 -16.57 3.06
CA ASP A 430 15.79 -17.14 4.34
C ASP A 430 15.97 -16.16 5.53
N LEU A 431 15.54 -14.90 5.34
CA LEU A 431 15.76 -13.81 6.31
C LEU A 431 14.50 -13.35 7.03
N LEU A 432 13.31 -13.81 6.61
CA LEU A 432 12.02 -13.36 7.18
C LEU A 432 11.90 -13.61 8.69
N ALA A 433 12.51 -14.67 9.21
CA ALA A 433 12.50 -14.97 10.64
C ALA A 433 13.19 -13.89 11.51
N ASN A 434 14.09 -13.08 10.92
CA ASN A 434 14.93 -12.14 11.65
C ASN A 434 14.81 -10.69 11.16
N CYS A 435 14.17 -10.46 10.01
CA CYS A 435 14.13 -9.17 9.35
C CYS A 435 12.86 -9.05 8.51
N SER A 436 12.07 -8.00 8.76
CA SER A 436 10.94 -7.63 7.91
C SER A 436 11.38 -6.66 6.79
N PRO A 437 10.58 -6.49 5.72
CA PRO A 437 10.84 -5.44 4.74
C PRO A 437 10.93 -4.03 5.35
N ARG A 438 10.18 -3.77 6.43
CA ARG A 438 10.25 -2.51 7.17
C ARG A 438 11.58 -2.34 7.87
N ASP A 439 12.14 -3.41 8.45
CA ASP A 439 13.47 -3.37 9.06
C ASP A 439 14.56 -3.07 8.02
N VAL A 440 14.43 -3.66 6.82
CA VAL A 440 15.33 -3.38 5.69
C VAL A 440 15.30 -1.89 5.35
N ILE A 441 14.13 -1.31 5.10
CA ILE A 441 13.99 0.12 4.81
C ILE A 441 14.56 0.95 5.96
N LEU A 442 14.16 0.69 7.20
CA LEU A 442 14.57 1.43 8.39
C LEU A 442 16.09 1.45 8.59
N HIS A 443 16.76 0.31 8.42
CA HIS A 443 18.19 0.20 8.64
C HIS A 443 19.01 0.74 7.48
N LEU A 444 18.54 0.56 6.25
CA LEU A 444 19.25 1.06 5.07
C LEU A 444 19.06 2.57 4.87
N SER A 445 17.96 3.14 5.36
CA SER A 445 17.73 4.60 5.37
C SER A 445 18.72 5.38 6.25
N ARG A 446 19.60 4.67 6.98
CA ARG A 446 20.67 5.23 7.82
C ARG A 446 22.02 5.27 7.10
N ILE A 447 22.06 4.89 5.83
CA ILE A 447 23.25 4.97 4.99
C ILE A 447 23.13 6.23 4.16
N TYR A 448 24.13 7.11 4.25
CA TYR A 448 24.08 8.44 3.63
C TYR A 448 25.21 8.65 2.62
N LYS A 449 25.03 9.59 1.70
CA LYS A 449 26.11 10.25 0.96
C LYS A 449 26.27 11.67 1.47
N LEU A 450 27.52 12.10 1.64
CA LEU A 450 27.92 13.44 2.07
C LEU A 450 28.55 14.20 0.89
N LYS A 451 28.21 15.47 0.73
CA LYS A 451 28.82 16.35 -0.27
C LYS A 451 30.04 17.04 0.35
N ILE A 452 31.23 16.54 0.04
CA ILE A 452 32.52 17.05 0.53
C ILE A 452 33.29 17.59 -0.67
N GLU A 453 33.68 18.86 -0.63
CA GLU A 453 34.43 19.54 -1.71
C GLU A 453 33.76 19.40 -3.09
N GLY A 454 32.43 19.39 -3.12
CA GLY A 454 31.63 19.25 -4.34
C GLY A 454 31.45 17.81 -4.85
N LYS A 455 32.08 16.81 -4.22
CA LYS A 455 31.93 15.38 -4.55
C LYS A 455 31.02 14.69 -3.53
N TRP A 456 30.18 13.77 -4.00
CA TRP A 456 29.38 12.91 -3.12
C TRP A 456 30.20 11.68 -2.72
N ILE A 457 30.42 11.52 -1.42
CA ILE A 457 31.18 10.43 -0.81
C ILE A 457 30.23 9.65 0.10
N LEU A 458 30.33 8.32 0.11
CA LEU A 458 29.52 7.50 1.01
C LEU A 458 29.95 7.71 2.47
N SER A 459 29.01 7.89 3.38
CA SER A 459 29.29 7.95 4.82
C SER A 459 29.62 6.57 5.39
N GLU A 460 30.06 6.56 6.65
CA GLU A 460 30.21 5.35 7.42
C GLU A 460 28.88 4.58 7.49
N ILE A 461 28.95 3.26 7.32
CA ILE A 461 27.77 2.38 7.36
C ILE A 461 27.61 1.82 8.79
N PRO A 462 26.44 1.99 9.45
CA PRO A 462 26.18 1.37 10.75
C PRO A 462 26.32 -0.15 10.71
N LYS A 463 26.84 -0.75 11.79
CA LYS A 463 27.11 -2.21 11.87
C LYS A 463 25.90 -3.07 11.51
N LYS A 464 24.69 -2.69 11.97
CA LYS A 464 23.45 -3.44 11.67
C LYS A 464 23.08 -3.33 10.19
N SER A 465 23.21 -2.15 9.59
CA SER A 465 22.96 -1.92 8.17
C SER A 465 23.94 -2.70 7.29
N ARG A 466 25.23 -2.76 7.67
CA ARG A 466 26.24 -3.56 6.97
C ARG A 466 25.90 -5.06 6.98
N LYS A 467 25.52 -5.61 8.14
CA LYS A 467 25.08 -7.02 8.24
C LYS A 467 23.86 -7.33 7.37
N ILE A 468 22.92 -6.39 7.26
CA ILE A 468 21.76 -6.54 6.38
C ILE A 468 22.21 -6.54 4.92
N LEU A 469 23.04 -5.59 4.50
CA LEU A 469 23.60 -5.55 3.15
C LEU A 469 24.35 -6.83 2.76
N GLU A 470 25.22 -7.33 3.66
CA GLU A 470 25.94 -8.59 3.48
C GLU A 470 24.99 -9.78 3.29
N LYS A 471 23.96 -9.90 4.12
CA LYS A 471 22.96 -10.97 4.02
C LYS A 471 22.09 -10.88 2.76
N LEU A 472 21.88 -9.66 2.26
CA LEU A 472 21.12 -9.41 1.03
C LEU A 472 21.99 -9.49 -0.23
N ASP A 473 23.30 -9.78 -0.10
CA ASP A 473 24.30 -9.77 -1.18
C ASP A 473 24.38 -8.44 -1.95
N PHE A 474 24.11 -7.32 -1.26
CA PHE A 474 24.29 -5.98 -1.83
C PHE A 474 25.65 -5.40 -1.45
N ALA A 475 26.54 -5.30 -2.45
CA ALA A 475 27.80 -4.61 -2.29
C ALA A 475 27.58 -3.09 -2.29
N VAL A 476 27.89 -2.44 -1.16
CA VAL A 476 28.03 -0.99 -1.08
C VAL A 476 29.47 -0.70 -0.68
N HIS A 477 30.32 -0.40 -1.66
CA HIS A 477 31.72 -0.08 -1.39
C HIS A 477 31.84 1.28 -0.71
N ILE A 478 32.46 1.28 0.48
CA ILE A 478 32.91 2.48 1.16
C ILE A 478 34.16 2.94 0.40
N THR A 479 34.09 4.11 -0.24
CA THR A 479 35.25 4.80 -0.83
C THR A 479 35.92 5.68 0.19
#